data_AF-A0A535WXJ8-F1
#
_entry.id   AF-A0A535WXJ8-F1
#
_cell.length_a   1.000
_cell.length_b   1.000
_cell.length_c   1.000
_cell.angle_alpha   90.00
_cell.angle_beta   90.00
_cell.angle_gamma   90.00
#
_symmetry.space_group_name_H-M   'P 1'
#
loop_
_entity.id
_entity.type
_entity.pdbx_description
1 polymer ?
#
loop_
_entity_poly.entity_id
_entity_poly.type
_entity_poly.pdbx_seq_one_letter_code
_entity_poly.pdbx_strand_id
1 'polypeptide(L)'
;MEKFVDKNAEFVYVAADQVMTEARKQGATPYDVKDVELGHRGPECSFDAFVRKYGLAADPAMAYMAKVIRGADTTDKAITPESAYCQTKVAAV
;
A
#
# COMPACT_ATOMS: atom_id res chain seq x y z
N MET A 1 12.00 -5.80 -19.31
CA MET A 1 11.59 -5.47 -17.93
C MET A 1 12.10 -4.09 -17.63
N GLU A 2 11.25 -3.07 -17.78
CA GLU A 2 11.61 -1.68 -17.45
C GLU A 2 11.46 -1.48 -15.93
N LYS A 3 12.41 -0.78 -15.32
CA LYS A 3 12.37 -0.43 -13.90
C LYS A 3 11.78 0.97 -13.77
N PHE A 4 10.56 1.07 -13.26
CA PHE A 4 9.86 2.33 -13.01
C PHE A 4 10.20 2.98 -11.65
N VAL A 5 11.25 2.47 -10.98
CA VAL A 5 11.71 3.00 -9.69
C VAL A 5 12.70 4.12 -9.94
N ASP A 6 12.47 5.28 -9.32
CA ASP A 6 13.42 6.41 -9.35
C ASP A 6 14.75 5.99 -8.68
N LYS A 7 15.84 6.11 -9.43
CA LYS A 7 17.18 5.75 -8.97
C LYS A 7 17.74 6.73 -7.93
N ASN A 8 17.17 7.92 -7.85
CA ASN A 8 17.58 8.97 -6.91
C ASN A 8 16.64 9.04 -5.70
N ALA A 9 15.72 8.08 -5.53
CA ALA A 9 14.84 8.05 -4.37
C ALA A 9 15.65 7.92 -3.07
N GLU A 10 15.26 8.69 -2.06
CA GLU A 10 15.86 8.67 -0.73
C GLU A 10 14.90 8.01 0.27
N PHE A 11 15.45 7.24 1.21
CA PHE A 11 14.69 6.66 2.31
C PHE A 11 14.93 7.47 3.58
N VAL A 12 13.87 8.12 4.07
CA VAL A 12 13.91 8.90 5.31
C VAL A 12 13.29 8.09 6.44
N TYR A 13 14.03 7.89 7.52
CA TYR A 13 13.56 7.19 8.72
C TYR A 13 13.21 8.19 9.81
N VAL A 14 11.94 8.22 10.22
CA VAL A 14 11.43 9.07 11.31
C VAL A 14 10.58 8.27 12.27
N ALA A 15 10.31 8.84 13.45
CA ALA A 15 9.34 8.24 14.37
C ALA A 15 7.94 8.21 13.73
N ALA A 16 7.12 7.23 14.12
CA ALA A 16 5.81 7.00 13.50
C ALA A 16 4.87 8.22 13.59
N ASP A 17 4.96 8.98 14.69
CA ASP A 17 4.22 10.22 14.93
C ASP A 17 4.74 11.42 14.11
N GLN A 18 5.93 11.31 13.51
CA GLN A 18 6.55 12.34 12.68
C GLN A 18 6.28 12.16 11.18
N VAL A 19 5.82 10.98 10.74
CA VAL A 19 5.61 10.66 9.31
C VAL A 19 4.77 11.73 8.59
N MET A 20 3.65 12.12 9.18
CA MET A 20 2.76 13.13 8.57
C MET A 20 3.39 14.53 8.51
N THR A 21 4.24 14.85 9.48
CA THR A 21 4.96 16.13 9.49
C THR A 21 5.99 16.16 8.36
N GLU A 22 6.74 15.06 8.17
CA GLU A 22 7.72 14.95 7.09
C GLU A 22 7.06 14.91 5.71
N ALA A 23 5.97 14.15 5.54
CA ALA A 23 5.23 14.12 4.29
C ALA A 23 4.77 15.53 3.86
N ARG A 24 4.29 16.35 4.81
CA ARG A 24 3.91 17.75 4.54
C ARG A 24 5.10 18.61 4.15
N LYS A 25 6.22 18.50 4.86
CA LYS A 25 7.45 19.27 4.57
C LYS A 25 7.99 18.97 3.17
N GLN A 26 7.91 17.72 2.75
CA GLN A 26 8.45 17.24 1.47
C GLN A 26 7.43 17.34 0.32
N GLY A 27 6.17 17.67 0.61
CA GLY A 27 5.10 17.63 -0.38
C GLY A 27 4.78 16.21 -0.88
N ALA A 28 5.07 15.20 -0.07
CA ALA A 28 4.87 13.79 -0.39
C ALA A 28 3.42 13.35 -0.18
N THR A 29 3.02 12.29 -0.89
CA THR A 29 1.72 11.64 -0.69
C THR A 29 1.88 10.45 0.27
N PRO A 30 1.39 10.54 1.51
CA PRO A 30 1.56 9.45 2.47
C PRO A 30 0.67 8.25 2.10
N TYR A 31 1.19 7.04 2.32
CA TYR A 31 0.50 5.77 2.16
C TYR A 31 0.87 4.81 3.28
N ASP A 32 0.04 3.78 3.49
CA ASP A 32 0.30 2.74 4.51
C ASP A 32 0.55 3.23 5.94
N VAL A 33 -0.06 4.36 6.29
CA VAL A 33 -0.07 4.92 7.64
C VAL A 33 -1.49 5.21 8.09
N LYS A 34 -1.67 5.46 9.39
CA LYS A 34 -3.00 5.70 9.96
C LYS A 34 -3.61 7.00 9.41
N ASP A 35 -4.92 6.98 9.16
CA ASP A 35 -5.73 8.17 8.86
C ASP A 35 -5.35 8.91 7.56
N VAL A 36 -4.75 8.23 6.57
CA VAL A 36 -4.45 8.80 5.24
C VAL A 36 -5.30 8.22 4.13
N GLU A 37 -5.40 8.96 3.01
CA GLU A 37 -6.23 8.57 1.87
C GLU A 37 -5.85 7.20 1.31
N LEU A 38 -4.53 6.95 1.20
CA LEU A 38 -3.89 5.74 0.68
C LEU A 38 -3.46 4.78 1.80
N GLY A 39 -4.22 4.75 2.89
CA GLY A 39 -4.06 3.79 3.99
C GLY A 39 -5.17 2.73 4.00
N HIS A 40 -5.12 1.87 5.01
CA HIS A 40 -6.13 0.87 5.27
C HIS A 40 -7.51 1.48 5.54
N ARG A 41 -8.57 0.81 5.11
CA ARG A 41 -9.97 1.18 5.39
C ARG A 41 -10.81 -0.04 5.71
N GLY A 42 -11.18 -0.22 6.97
CA GLY A 42 -11.92 -1.42 7.41
C GLY A 42 -11.13 -2.68 7.06
N PRO A 43 -11.70 -3.63 6.28
CA PRO A 43 -11.00 -4.85 5.86
C PRO A 43 -10.06 -4.66 4.66
N GLU A 44 -10.01 -3.46 4.07
CA GLU A 44 -9.17 -3.16 2.90
C GLU A 44 -7.77 -2.69 3.31
N CYS A 45 -6.77 -3.09 2.53
CA CYS A 45 -5.36 -2.69 2.68
C CYS A 45 -5.03 -1.43 1.86
N SER A 46 -3.82 -0.91 2.02
CA SER A 46 -3.33 0.25 1.24
C SER A 46 -3.35 0.00 -0.27
N PHE A 47 -3.18 -1.26 -0.71
CA PHE A 47 -3.26 -1.60 -2.13
C PHE A 47 -4.66 -1.43 -2.72
N ASP A 48 -5.70 -1.76 -1.96
CA ASP A 48 -7.09 -1.48 -2.35
C ASP A 48 -7.32 0.02 -2.54
N ALA A 49 -6.69 0.86 -1.70
CA ALA A 49 -6.75 2.31 -1.85
C ALA A 49 -6.12 2.81 -3.15
N PHE A 50 -4.97 2.25 -3.57
CA PHE A 50 -4.37 2.56 -4.88
C PHE A 50 -5.28 2.13 -6.04
N VAL A 51 -5.82 0.90 -6.00
CA VAL A 51 -6.71 0.37 -7.05
C VAL A 51 -7.94 1.26 -7.22
N ARG A 52 -8.53 1.73 -6.12
CA ARG A 52 -9.66 2.66 -6.14
C ARG A 52 -9.27 4.05 -6.64
N LYS A 53 -8.20 4.66 -6.09
CA LYS A 53 -7.81 6.04 -6.41
C LYS A 53 -7.46 6.20 -7.90
N TYR A 54 -6.80 5.20 -8.48
CA TYR A 54 -6.31 5.26 -9.86
C TYR A 54 -7.18 4.50 -10.86
N GLY A 55 -8.36 4.03 -10.46
CA GLY A 55 -9.31 3.37 -11.37
C GLY A 55 -8.81 2.05 -11.97
N LEU A 56 -7.95 1.31 -11.25
CA LEU A 56 -7.26 0.13 -11.77
C LEU A 56 -8.14 -1.12 -11.79
N ALA A 57 -9.31 -1.09 -11.15
CA ALA A 57 -10.21 -2.24 -11.06
C ALA A 57 -10.84 -2.68 -12.41
N ALA A 58 -10.73 -1.84 -13.45
CA ALA A 58 -11.15 -2.21 -14.80
C ALA A 58 -10.28 -3.33 -15.41
N ASP A 59 -9.03 -3.46 -14.96
CA ASP A 59 -8.16 -4.57 -15.32
C ASP A 59 -8.46 -5.77 -14.37
N PRO A 60 -8.94 -6.91 -14.91
CA PRO A 60 -9.20 -8.10 -14.11
C PRO A 60 -7.99 -8.62 -13.33
N ALA A 61 -6.78 -8.45 -13.86
CA ALA A 61 -5.55 -8.85 -13.20
C ALA A 61 -5.31 -7.97 -11.95
N MET A 62 -5.50 -6.66 -12.07
CA MET A 62 -5.40 -5.74 -10.94
C MET A 62 -6.48 -5.99 -9.88
N ALA A 63 -7.72 -6.28 -10.32
CA ALA A 63 -8.81 -6.61 -9.42
C ALA A 63 -8.55 -7.92 -8.64
N TYR A 64 -7.93 -8.92 -9.28
CA TYR A 64 -7.53 -10.15 -8.59
C TYR A 64 -6.35 -9.91 -7.65
N MET A 65 -5.34 -9.16 -8.10
CA MET A 65 -4.16 -8.81 -7.31
C MET A 65 -4.53 -8.07 -6.02
N ALA A 66 -5.54 -7.20 -6.06
CA ALA A 66 -6.06 -6.55 -4.87
C ALA A 66 -6.52 -7.55 -3.80
N LYS A 67 -7.22 -8.63 -4.20
CA LYS A 67 -7.68 -9.67 -3.27
C LYS A 67 -6.51 -10.45 -2.67
N VAL A 68 -5.53 -10.81 -3.50
CA VAL A 68 -4.32 -11.53 -3.06
C VAL A 68 -3.54 -10.70 -2.04
N ILE A 69 -3.27 -9.44 -2.36
CA ILE A 69 -2.50 -8.54 -1.48
C ILE A 69 -3.29 -8.26 -0.20
N ARG A 70 -4.61 -8.04 -0.29
CA ARG A 70 -5.46 -7.86 0.89
C ARG A 70 -5.35 -9.05 1.85
N GLY A 71 -5.41 -10.29 1.35
CA GLY A 71 -5.29 -11.45 2.23
C GLY A 71 -3.86 -11.65 2.76
N ALA A 72 -2.85 -11.23 2.02
CA ALA A 72 -1.45 -11.24 2.47
C ALA A 72 -1.18 -10.21 3.59
N ASP A 73 -1.79 -9.03 3.49
CA ASP A 73 -1.49 -7.89 4.36
C ASP A 73 -2.44 -7.77 5.57
N THR A 74 -3.68 -8.23 5.43
CA THR A 74 -4.68 -8.21 6.52
C THR A 74 -4.71 -9.53 7.31
N THR A 75 -5.54 -9.61 8.35
CA THR A 75 -5.65 -10.80 9.19
C THR A 75 -6.42 -11.95 8.53
N ASP A 76 -7.24 -11.66 7.51
CA ASP A 76 -8.02 -12.68 6.81
C ASP A 76 -7.16 -13.38 5.76
N LYS A 77 -6.64 -14.55 6.11
CA LYS A 77 -5.80 -15.38 5.23
C LYS A 77 -6.61 -16.29 4.31
N ALA A 78 -7.94 -16.21 4.32
CA ALA A 78 -8.81 -17.05 3.51
C ALA A 78 -9.35 -16.36 2.24
N ILE A 79 -8.97 -15.11 1.98
CA ILE A 79 -9.48 -14.32 0.83
C ILE A 79 -9.14 -14.98 -0.51
N THR A 80 -7.91 -15.48 -0.66
CA THR A 80 -7.46 -16.24 -1.83
C THR A 80 -6.53 -17.39 -1.43
N PRO A 81 -6.32 -18.42 -2.27
CA PRO A 81 -5.36 -19.49 -1.98
C PRO A 81 -3.93 -19.00 -1.69
N GLU A 82 -3.52 -17.90 -2.32
CA GLU A 82 -2.19 -17.29 -2.18
C GLU A 82 -2.02 -16.53 -0.86
N SER A 83 -3.13 -16.12 -0.23
CA SER A 83 -3.14 -15.29 0.99
C SER A 83 -2.42 -15.95 2.16
N ALA A 84 -2.39 -17.28 2.22
CA ALA A 84 -1.73 -18.05 3.27
C ALA A 84 -0.19 -18.05 3.18
N TYR A 85 0.38 -17.70 2.03
CA TYR A 85 1.80 -17.91 1.73
C TYR A 85 2.64 -16.62 1.67
N CYS A 86 2.00 -15.45 1.71
CA CYS A 86 2.68 -14.16 1.58
C CYS A 86 2.49 -13.33 2.86
N GLN A 87 3.59 -13.06 3.57
CA GLN A 87 3.62 -12.11 4.69
C GLN A 87 4.65 -11.04 4.36
N THR A 88 4.19 -9.85 4.00
CA THR A 88 5.09 -8.71 3.79
C THR A 88 4.46 -7.48 4.41
N LYS A 89 5.18 -6.80 5.31
CA LYS A 89 4.85 -5.45 5.77
C LYS A 89 5.98 -4.53 5.35
N VAL A 90 5.69 -3.56 4.50
CA VAL A 90 6.58 -2.46 4.16
C VAL A 90 5.76 -1.18 4.25
N ALA A 91 5.97 -0.40 5.31
CA ALA A 91 5.42 0.94 5.45
C ALA A 91 6.48 1.95 4.98
N ALA A 92 6.10 2.94 4.18
CA ALA A 92 7.03 3.97 3.70
C ALA A 92 6.34 5.33 3.49
N VAL A 93 7.18 6.38 3.54
CA VAL A 93 6.86 7.78 3.22
C VAL A 93 7.19 8.03 1.75
#